data_AF-A0A3D3RMP7-F1
#
_entry.id   AF-A0A3D3RMP7-F1
#
_cell.length_a   1.000
_cell.length_b   1.000
_cell.length_c   1.000
_cell.angle_alpha   90.00
_cell.angle_beta   90.00
_cell.angle_gamma   90.00
#
_symmetry.space_group_name_H-M   'P 1'
#
loop_
_entity.id
_entity.type
_entity.pdbx_description
1 polymer ?
#
loop_
_entity_poly.entity_id
_entity_poly.type
_entity_poly.pdbx_seq_one_letter_code
_entity_poly.pdbx_strand_id
1 'polypeptide(L)'
;MEWILFLMGIVLFGFAFRLFRKNNKDKNSLRLYGLLSYISLAIAIIGMTLIMKPIYMRLPNDLASLIPSAIGVTIIIIASHFLIKPGFDE
;
A
#
# COMPACT_ATOMS: atom_id res chain seq x y z
N MET A 1 5.77 13.28 12.52
CA MET A 1 5.45 11.90 12.98
C MET A 1 4.91 11.03 11.83
N GLU A 2 4.16 11.65 10.92
CA GLU A 2 3.51 11.13 9.71
C GLU A 2 4.50 10.50 8.72
N TRP A 3 5.68 11.12 8.53
CA TRP A 3 6.78 10.58 7.72
C TRP A 3 7.31 9.23 8.22
N ILE A 4 7.34 9.03 9.54
CA ILE A 4 7.79 7.77 10.14
C ILE A 4 6.77 6.68 9.81
N LEU A 5 5.47 6.98 9.89
CA LEU A 5 4.40 6.04 9.56
C LEU A 5 4.46 5.61 8.09
N PHE A 6 4.68 6.57 7.19
CA PHE A 6 4.83 6.31 5.75
C PHE A 6 6.05 5.43 5.46
N LEU A 7 7.22 5.81 5.96
CA LEU A 7 8.46 5.06 5.76
C LEU A 7 8.39 3.66 6.37
N MET A 8 7.80 3.53 7.57
CA MET A 8 7.55 2.25 8.21
C MET A 8 6.66 1.36 7.36
N GLY A 9 5.56 1.90 6.82
CA GLY A 9 4.66 1.17 5.92
C GLY A 9 5.38 0.67 4.65
N ILE A 10 6.21 1.51 4.03
CA ILE A 10 7.01 1.13 2.84
C ILE A 10 8.01 0.02 3.17
N VAL A 11 8.77 0.16 4.27
CA VAL A 11 9.78 -0.83 4.67
C VAL A 11 9.11 -2.18 4.98
N LEU A 12 8.02 -2.15 5.75
CA LEU A 12 7.23 -3.34 6.05
C LEU A 12 6.65 -3.98 4.79
N PHE A 13 6.15 -3.18 3.84
CA PHE A 13 5.65 -3.66 2.57
C PHE A 13 6.75 -4.35 1.76
N GLY A 14 7.92 -3.73 1.63
CA GLY A 14 9.06 -4.31 0.92
C GLY A 14 9.51 -5.64 1.54
N PHE A 15 9.54 -5.72 2.87
CA PHE A 15 9.92 -6.95 3.59
C PHE A 15 8.87 -8.05 3.45
N ALA A 16 7.59 -7.73 3.68
CA ALA A 16 6.48 -8.66 3.56
C ALA A 16 6.33 -9.17 2.11
N PHE A 17 6.47 -8.29 1.12
CA PHE A 17 6.42 -8.65 -0.29
C PHE A 17 7.58 -9.56 -0.71
N ARG A 18 8.79 -9.31 -0.17
CA ARG A 18 9.94 -10.19 -0.40
C ARG A 18 9.71 -11.59 0.19
N LEU A 19 9.16 -11.68 1.40
CA LEU A 19 8.80 -12.95 2.03
C LEU A 19 7.67 -13.67 1.29
N PHE A 20 6.67 -12.92 0.83
CA PHE A 20 5.59 -13.42 -0.02
C PHE A 20 6.16 -14.14 -1.24
N ARG A 21 6.97 -13.45 -2.05
CA ARG A 21 7.62 -14.05 -3.24
C ARG A 21 8.54 -15.23 -2.91
N LYS A 22 9.25 -15.20 -1.78
CA LYS A 22 10.19 -16.27 -1.39
C LYS A 22 9.45 -17.55 -0.98
N ASN A 23 8.31 -17.43 -0.32
CA ASN A 23 7.56 -18.53 0.26
C ASN A 23 6.34 -18.95 -0.58
N ASN A 24 6.38 -18.70 -1.90
CA ASN A 24 5.30 -18.98 -2.86
C ASN A 24 4.87 -20.47 -2.95
N LYS A 25 5.57 -21.40 -2.30
CA LYS A 25 5.25 -22.84 -2.34
C LYS A 25 4.34 -23.31 -1.20
N ASP A 26 4.27 -22.55 -0.10
CA ASP A 26 3.41 -22.87 1.03
C ASP A 26 2.21 -21.92 1.04
N LYS A 27 1.01 -22.45 0.78
CA LYS A 27 -0.25 -21.69 0.74
C LYS A 27 -0.51 -20.93 2.05
N ASN A 28 -0.08 -21.45 3.20
CA ASN A 28 -0.33 -20.82 4.49
C ASN A 28 0.59 -19.62 4.70
N SER A 29 1.89 -19.81 4.43
CA SER A 29 2.87 -18.73 4.37
C SER A 29 2.48 -17.65 3.36
N LEU A 30 2.04 -18.05 2.17
CA LEU A 30 1.61 -17.13 1.11
C LEU A 30 0.43 -16.24 1.57
N ARG A 31 -0.59 -16.82 2.19
CA ARG A 31 -1.73 -16.07 2.77
C ARG A 31 -1.26 -15.09 3.84
N LEU A 32 -0.39 -15.53 4.75
CA LEU A 32 0.12 -14.70 5.84
C LEU A 32 0.93 -13.50 5.31
N TYR A 33 1.92 -13.75 4.45
CA TYR A 33 2.76 -12.69 3.90
C TYR A 33 2.01 -11.77 2.93
N GLY A 34 1.00 -12.30 2.23
CA GLY A 34 0.07 -11.51 1.42
C GLY A 34 -0.72 -10.53 2.30
N LEU A 35 -1.34 -11.03 3.38
CA LEU A 35 -2.07 -10.21 4.34
C LEU A 35 -1.18 -9.15 4.99
N LEU A 36 0.03 -9.53 5.42
CA LEU A 36 1.03 -8.59 5.96
C LEU A 36 1.38 -7.50 4.94
N SER A 37 1.50 -7.85 3.66
CA SER A 37 1.76 -6.87 2.61
C SER A 37 0.58 -5.90 2.44
N TYR A 38 -0.67 -6.38 2.46
CA TYR A 38 -1.85 -5.50 2.44
C TYR A 38 -1.90 -4.53 3.62
N ILE A 39 -1.66 -5.03 4.84
CA ILE A 39 -1.66 -4.20 6.06
C ILE A 39 -0.55 -3.14 5.99
N SER A 40 0.65 -3.55 5.58
CA SER A 40 1.79 -2.63 5.45
C SER A 40 1.54 -1.53 4.42
N LEU A 41 0.91 -1.90 3.30
CA LEU A 41 0.49 -0.95 2.28
C LEU A 41 -0.53 0.03 2.85
N ALA A 42 -1.56 -0.44 3.57
CA ALA A 42 -2.55 0.44 4.20
C ALA A 42 -1.90 1.46 5.16
N ILE A 43 -0.93 1.03 5.97
CA ILE A 43 -0.17 1.92 6.86
C ILE A 43 0.59 2.99 6.05
N ALA A 44 1.22 2.61 4.95
CA ALA A 44 1.89 3.57 4.06
C ALA A 44 0.91 4.59 3.48
N ILE A 45 -0.27 4.16 3.02
CA ILE A 45 -1.31 5.05 2.46
C ILE A 45 -1.79 6.05 3.52
N ILE A 46 -2.04 5.60 4.74
CA ILE A 46 -2.46 6.46 5.85
C ILE A 46 -1.37 7.52 6.11
N GLY A 47 -0.10 7.10 6.18
CA GLY A 47 1.02 8.01 6.35
C GLY A 47 1.12 9.04 5.24
N MET A 48 1.02 8.61 3.97
CA MET A 48 1.05 9.48 2.80
C MET A 48 -0.11 10.48 2.79
N THR A 49 -1.32 10.03 3.15
CA THR A 49 -2.52 10.88 3.20
C THR A 49 -2.35 11.98 4.25
N LEU A 50 -1.79 11.64 5.42
CA LEU A 50 -1.50 12.63 6.48
C LEU A 50 -0.43 13.63 6.05
N ILE A 51 0.63 13.18 5.36
CA ILE A 51 1.68 14.06 4.82
C ILE A 51 1.11 15.03 3.78
N MET A 52 0.21 14.56 2.91
CA MET A 52 -0.33 15.37 1.83
C MET A 52 -1.55 16.20 2.22
N LYS A 53 -2.20 15.93 3.36
CA LYS A 53 -3.32 16.73 3.90
C LYS A 53 -3.11 18.25 3.87
N PRO A 54 -2.00 18.82 4.36
CA PRO A 54 -1.77 20.27 4.31
C PRO A 54 -1.58 20.81 2.88
N ILE A 55 -1.17 19.95 1.93
CA ILE A 55 -1.07 20.32 0.52
C ILE A 55 -2.47 20.38 -0.06
N TYR A 56 -3.31 19.35 0.13
CA TYR A 56 -4.68 19.31 -0.37
C TYR A 56 -5.54 20.46 0.13
N MET A 57 -5.38 20.86 1.39
CA MET A 57 -6.11 21.99 1.98
C MET A 57 -5.79 23.35 1.33
N ARG A 58 -4.69 23.45 0.56
CA ARG A 58 -4.29 24.67 -0.15
C ARG A 58 -4.66 24.64 -1.63
N LEU A 59 -5.20 23.53 -2.14
CA LEU A 59 -5.61 23.43 -3.54
C LEU A 59 -7.05 23.92 -3.76
N PRO A 60 -7.37 24.40 -4.97
CA PRO A 60 -8.75 24.63 -5.40
C PRO A 60 -9.61 23.38 -5.18
N ASN A 61 -10.88 23.57 -4.80
CA ASN A 61 -11.79 22.49 -4.39
C ASN A 61 -11.85 21.31 -5.38
N ASP A 62 -11.79 21.56 -6.69
CA ASP A 62 -11.81 20.51 -7.70
C ASP A 62 -10.56 19.62 -7.63
N LEU A 63 -9.39 20.19 -7.37
CA LEU A 63 -8.13 19.45 -7.27
C LEU A 63 -7.93 18.80 -5.89
N ALA A 64 -8.51 19.40 -4.84
CA ALA A 64 -8.47 18.86 -3.49
C ALA A 64 -9.16 17.48 -3.37
N SER A 65 -10.10 17.17 -4.26
CA SER A 65 -10.76 15.84 -4.33
C SER A 65 -10.17 14.92 -5.40
N LEU A 66 -9.72 15.47 -6.53
CA LEU A 66 -9.20 14.70 -7.66
C LEU A 66 -7.82 14.07 -7.36
N ILE A 67 -6.92 14.79 -6.69
CA ILE A 67 -5.56 14.28 -6.46
C ILE A 67 -5.55 13.11 -5.45
N PRO A 68 -6.23 13.20 -4.28
CA PRO A 68 -6.29 12.07 -3.35
C PRO A 68 -6.96 10.83 -3.97
N SER A 69 -7.98 11.02 -4.80
CA SER A 69 -8.67 9.92 -5.47
C SER A 69 -7.78 9.26 -6.53
N ALA A 70 -7.07 10.03 -7.35
CA ALA A 70 -6.11 9.49 -8.32
C ALA A 70 -4.97 8.69 -7.65
N ILE A 71 -4.46 9.18 -6.51
CA ILE A 71 -3.47 8.47 -5.71
C ILE A 71 -4.06 7.16 -5.17
N GLY A 72 -5.28 7.21 -4.59
CA GLY A 72 -5.98 6.03 -4.11
C GLY A 72 -6.18 4.96 -5.19
N VAL A 73 -6.63 5.35 -6.38
CA VAL A 73 -6.79 4.46 -7.54
C VAL A 73 -5.45 3.85 -7.97
N THR A 74 -4.39 4.67 -8.06
CA THR A 74 -3.05 4.19 -8.42
C THR A 74 -2.55 3.14 -7.44
N ILE A 75 -2.76 3.35 -6.15
CA ILE A 75 -2.37 2.38 -5.13
C ILE A 75 -3.20 1.11 -5.21
N ILE A 76 -4.50 1.19 -5.46
CA ILE A 76 -5.36 0.01 -5.67
C ILE A 76 -4.89 -0.77 -6.89
N ILE A 77 -4.50 -0.10 -7.98
CA ILE A 77 -3.96 -0.75 -9.18
C ILE A 77 -2.64 -1.47 -8.84
N ILE A 78 -1.73 -0.81 -8.12
CA ILE A 78 -0.46 -1.41 -7.68
C ILE A 78 -0.73 -2.61 -6.76
N ALA A 79 -1.58 -2.45 -5.75
CA ALA A 79 -1.98 -3.52 -4.85
C ALA A 79 -2.57 -4.70 -5.63
N SER A 80 -3.46 -4.43 -6.58
CA SER A 80 -4.06 -5.47 -7.42
C SER A 80 -3.01 -6.15 -8.31
N HIS A 81 -2.13 -5.39 -8.93
CA HIS A 81 -1.10 -5.94 -9.80
C HIS A 81 -0.07 -6.79 -9.07
N PHE A 82 0.33 -6.38 -7.85
CA PHE A 82 1.40 -7.04 -7.10
C PHE A 82 0.89 -8.08 -6.09
N LEU A 83 -0.32 -7.93 -5.56
CA LEU A 83 -0.88 -8.81 -4.52
C LEU A 83 -2.02 -9.71 -5.02
N ILE A 84 -2.75 -9.30 -6.07
CA ILE A 84 -3.85 -10.10 -6.64
C ILE A 84 -3.37 -10.93 -7.84
N LYS A 85 -2.29 -10.54 -8.53
CA LYS A 85 -1.70 -11.40 -9.56
C LYS A 85 -1.08 -12.63 -8.89
N PRO A 86 -1.52 -13.84 -9.22
CA PRO A 86 -1.73 -14.83 -8.18
C PRO A 86 -0.45 -15.63 -7.97
N GLY A 87 0.06 -15.61 -6.74
CA GLY A 87 0.55 -16.86 -6.13
C GLY A 87 -0.59 -17.67 -5.52
N PHE A 88 -1.82 -17.13 -5.56
CA PHE A 88 -3.06 -17.74 -5.07
C PHE A 88 -3.76 -18.62 -6.10
N ASP A 89 -3.23 -18.71 -7.32
CA ASP A 89 -3.66 -19.71 -8.28
C ASP A 89 -3.23 -21.09 -7.74
N GLU A 90 -4.13 -22.06 -7.96
CA GLU A 90 -4.22 -23.34 -7.28
C GLU A 90 -2.93 -24.18 -7.25
#